data_AF-A0A2E8K208-F1
#
_entry.id   AF-A0A2E8K208-F1
#
_cell.length_a   1.000
_cell.length_b   1.000
_cell.length_c   1.000
_cell.angle_alpha   90.00
_cell.angle_beta   90.00
_cell.angle_gamma   90.00
#
_symmetry.space_group_name_H-M   'P 1'
#
loop_
_entity.id
_entity.type
_entity.pdbx_description
1 polymer ?
#
loop_
_entity_poly.entity_id
_entity_poly.type
_entity_poly.pdbx_seq_one_letter_code
_entity_poly.pdbx_strand_id
1 'polypeptide(L)'
;MSQAGGAHTSTWTRTPGSAPPTTLRSTTKATPEKGMKPHPRERVARNFIKRYGREQFRWTIEAFGEPRSGQEVAKRLGVSRERVRQWRNAFGQTITFYRLHPETKRILDEPE
;
A
#
# COMPACT_ATOMS: atom_id res chain seq x y z
N MET A 1 23.98 40.06 -65.15
CA MET A 1 23.38 38.96 -65.93
C MET A 1 23.50 37.69 -65.09
N SER A 2 22.38 36.96 -64.96
CA SER A 2 22.16 35.55 -64.54
C SER A 2 22.80 35.07 -63.22
N GLN A 3 22.05 34.86 -62.13
CA GLN A 3 21.02 33.85 -61.76
C GLN A 3 21.53 32.50 -61.22
N ALA A 4 20.77 32.05 -60.20
CA ALA A 4 20.70 30.73 -59.54
C ALA A 4 21.89 30.33 -58.65
N GLY A 5 21.74 29.86 -57.41
CA GLY A 5 20.61 29.20 -56.74
C GLY A 5 21.16 27.90 -56.13
N GLY A 6 21.29 27.83 -54.80
CA GLY A 6 21.85 26.66 -54.12
C GLY A 6 21.45 26.62 -52.66
N ALA A 7 20.51 25.72 -52.35
CA ALA A 7 19.96 25.50 -51.02
C ALA A 7 21.00 24.86 -50.09
N HIS A 8 21.29 25.49 -48.96
CA HIS A 8 22.01 24.86 -47.86
C HIS A 8 21.00 24.28 -46.86
N THR A 9 20.79 22.97 -46.95
CA THR A 9 20.03 22.20 -45.97
C THR A 9 20.90 21.96 -44.74
N SER A 10 20.45 22.46 -43.58
CA SER A 10 21.08 22.21 -42.29
C SER A 10 20.87 20.76 -41.87
N THR A 11 21.93 19.96 -41.92
CA THR A 11 21.95 18.59 -41.40
C THR A 11 21.94 18.60 -39.87
N TRP A 12 20.77 18.36 -39.27
CA TRP A 12 20.66 18.03 -37.85
C TRP A 12 20.93 16.54 -37.66
N THR A 13 22.06 16.19 -37.04
CA THR A 13 22.35 14.83 -36.58
C THR A 13 21.43 14.47 -35.42
N ARG A 14 20.47 13.59 -35.69
CA ARG A 14 19.56 12.97 -34.71
C ARG A 14 20.27 11.80 -34.01
N THR A 15 20.64 11.98 -32.75
CA THR A 15 21.03 10.86 -31.87
C THR A 15 19.79 10.02 -31.54
N PRO A 16 19.80 8.69 -31.74
CA PRO A 16 18.72 7.83 -31.29
C PRO A 16 18.98 7.39 -29.84
N GLY A 17 17.99 7.52 -28.97
CA GLY A 17 17.99 6.84 -27.68
C GLY A 17 18.10 7.74 -26.44
N SER A 18 17.06 8.53 -26.17
CA SER A 18 16.68 8.84 -24.80
C SER A 18 15.21 9.24 -24.79
N ALA A 19 14.34 8.29 -24.47
CA ALA A 19 12.94 8.61 -24.19
C ALA A 19 12.88 9.38 -22.85
N PRO A 20 12.14 10.49 -22.75
CA PRO A 20 11.90 11.11 -21.46
C PRO A 20 11.08 10.16 -20.58
N PRO A 21 11.31 10.09 -19.25
CA PRO A 21 10.41 9.38 -18.37
C PRO A 21 9.05 10.08 -18.43
N THR A 22 8.10 9.48 -19.15
CA THR A 22 6.68 9.81 -19.06
C THR A 22 6.30 9.74 -17.60
N THR A 23 6.07 10.91 -17.01
CA THR A 23 5.47 11.04 -15.69
C THR A 23 4.06 10.46 -15.81
N LEU A 24 3.87 9.20 -15.40
CA LEU A 24 2.54 8.64 -15.19
C LEU A 24 1.92 9.36 -13.99
N ARG A 25 1.31 10.51 -14.27
CA ARG A 25 0.36 11.15 -13.37
C ARG A 25 -0.89 10.29 -13.37
N SER A 26 -0.92 9.27 -12.52
CA SER A 26 -2.13 8.49 -12.22
C SER A 26 -3.12 9.37 -11.44
N THR A 27 -3.73 10.34 -12.13
CA THR A 27 -4.97 10.96 -11.68
C THR A 27 -6.13 10.19 -12.30
N THR A 28 -6.39 9.01 -11.77
CA THR A 28 -7.72 8.42 -11.94
C THR A 28 -8.61 9.07 -10.90
N LYS A 29 -9.33 10.13 -11.29
CA LYS A 29 -10.55 10.52 -10.56
C LYS A 29 -11.50 9.33 -10.64
N ALA A 30 -11.65 8.61 -9.54
CA ALA A 30 -12.61 7.51 -9.44
C ALA A 30 -14.03 8.10 -9.40
N THR A 31 -14.75 7.96 -10.51
CA THR A 31 -16.21 8.10 -10.58
C THR A 31 -16.85 7.08 -9.62
N PRO A 32 -17.88 7.42 -8.82
CA PRO A 32 -18.48 6.45 -7.91
C PRO A 32 -19.33 5.48 -8.72
N GLU A 33 -18.82 4.26 -8.92
CA GLU A 33 -19.58 3.19 -9.55
C GLU A 33 -20.73 2.74 -8.65
N LYS A 34 -21.93 3.07 -9.11
CA LYS A 34 -23.22 2.65 -8.58
C LYS A 34 -23.31 1.11 -8.62
N GLY A 35 -22.98 0.45 -7.51
CA GLY A 35 -23.20 -0.99 -7.34
C GLY A 35 -22.07 -1.80 -6.66
N MET A 36 -20.97 -1.17 -6.23
CA MET A 36 -19.90 -1.90 -5.54
C MET A 36 -20.40 -2.40 -4.17
N LYS A 37 -20.61 -3.71 -4.02
CA LYS A 37 -20.90 -4.33 -2.73
C LYS A 37 -19.76 -3.96 -1.77
N PRO A 38 -20.04 -3.50 -0.53
CA PRO A 38 -18.98 -3.11 0.38
C PRO A 38 -18.01 -4.27 0.56
N HIS A 39 -16.71 -3.98 0.47
CA HIS A 39 -15.68 -5.00 0.66
C HIS A 39 -15.95 -5.69 2.01
N PRO A 40 -15.79 -7.03 2.12
CA PRO A 40 -16.15 -7.76 3.34
C PRO A 40 -15.59 -7.14 4.63
N ARG A 41 -14.38 -6.56 4.55
CA ARG A 41 -13.70 -5.84 5.64
C ARG A 41 -14.42 -4.57 6.08
N GLU A 42 -14.86 -3.76 5.12
CA GLU A 42 -15.62 -2.54 5.38
C GLU A 42 -16.95 -2.87 6.08
N ARG A 43 -17.63 -3.92 5.63
CA ARG A 43 -18.86 -4.39 6.28
C ARG A 43 -18.63 -4.81 7.73
N VAL A 44 -17.54 -5.52 8.02
CA VAL A 44 -17.18 -5.91 9.40
C VAL A 44 -16.88 -4.68 10.26
N ALA A 45 -16.16 -3.69 9.73
CA ALA A 45 -15.86 -2.45 10.44
C ALA A 45 -17.13 -1.64 10.74
N ARG A 46 -18.02 -1.48 9.74
CA ARG A 46 -19.32 -0.81 9.93
C ARG A 46 -20.18 -1.53 10.97
N ASN A 47 -20.24 -2.86 10.92
CA ASN A 47 -20.97 -3.66 11.91
C ASN A 47 -20.39 -3.52 13.32
N PHE A 48 -19.06 -3.49 13.44
CA PHE A 48 -18.38 -3.23 14.70
C PHE A 48 -18.78 -1.87 15.26
N ILE A 49 -18.64 -0.80 14.46
CA ILE A 49 -18.95 0.57 14.88
C ILE A 49 -20.42 0.70 15.27
N LYS A 50 -21.33 0.05 14.54
CA LYS A 50 -22.76 0.03 14.88
C LYS A 50 -23.03 -0.59 16.26
N ARG A 51 -22.26 -1.60 16.65
CA ARG A 51 -22.47 -2.34 17.91
C ARG A 51 -21.74 -1.74 19.11
N TYR A 52 -20.51 -1.29 18.93
CA TYR A 52 -19.62 -0.86 20.02
C TYR A 52 -19.28 0.64 19.99
N GLY A 53 -19.63 1.34 18.91
CA GLY A 53 -19.30 2.75 18.73
C GLY A 53 -17.93 2.99 18.12
N ARG A 54 -17.68 4.24 17.72
CA ARG A 54 -16.43 4.67 17.09
C ARG A 54 -15.26 4.74 18.07
N GLU A 55 -15.52 5.06 19.33
CA GLU A 55 -14.47 5.13 20.36
C GLU A 55 -13.87 3.76 20.64
N GLN A 56 -14.72 2.74 20.83
CA GLN A 56 -14.25 1.37 21.00
C GLN A 56 -13.53 0.87 19.75
N PHE A 57 -13.97 1.30 18.55
CA PHE A 57 -13.28 0.95 17.32
C PHE A 57 -11.85 1.54 17.29
N ARG A 58 -11.69 2.84 17.60
CA ARG A 58 -10.37 3.49 17.70
C ARG A 58 -9.46 2.78 18.71
N TRP A 59 -9.96 2.58 19.93
CA TRP A 59 -9.21 1.87 20.97
C TRP A 59 -8.81 0.45 20.54
N THR A 60 -9.69 -0.26 19.83
CA THR A 60 -9.40 -1.63 19.37
C THR A 60 -8.30 -1.65 18.31
N ILE A 61 -8.29 -0.69 17.38
CA ILE A 61 -7.24 -0.57 16.37
C ILE A 61 -5.89 -0.23 17.02
N GLU A 62 -5.87 0.71 17.97
CA GLU A 62 -4.66 1.04 18.75
C GLU A 62 -4.15 -0.17 19.53
N ALA A 63 -5.05 -0.90 20.20
CA ALA A 63 -4.70 -2.12 20.94
C ALA A 63 -4.14 -3.24 20.04
N PHE A 64 -4.41 -3.24 18.74
CA PHE A 64 -3.81 -4.19 17.80
C PHE A 64 -2.40 -3.81 17.36
N GLY A 65 -2.01 -2.53 17.47
CA GLY A 65 -0.65 -2.05 17.22
C GLY A 65 0.30 -2.25 18.41
N GLU A 66 -0.25 -2.49 19.61
CA GLU A 66 0.51 -2.76 20.82
C GLU A 66 0.75 -4.28 21.02
N PRO A 67 1.75 -4.69 21.82
CA PRO A 67 1.99 -6.09 22.18
C PRO A 67 0.96 -6.61 23.22
N ARG A 68 -0.32 -6.29 23.04
CA ARG A 68 -1.42 -6.75 23.90
C ARG A 68 -1.94 -8.11 23.46
N SER A 69 -2.37 -8.90 24.44
CA SER A 69 -2.93 -10.22 24.15
C SER A 69 -4.35 -10.09 23.57
N GLY A 70 -4.71 -11.00 22.67
CA GLY A 70 -6.10 -11.07 22.19
C GLY A 70 -7.12 -11.37 23.28
N GLN A 71 -6.70 -11.96 24.40
CA GLN A 71 -7.58 -12.24 25.53
C GLN A 71 -7.93 -10.97 26.31
N GLU A 72 -7.02 -9.99 26.40
CA GLU A 72 -7.30 -8.71 27.07
C GLU A 72 -8.35 -7.91 26.32
N VAL A 73 -8.21 -7.81 24.99
CA VAL A 73 -9.19 -7.16 24.12
C VAL A 73 -10.54 -7.88 24.18
N ALA A 74 -10.51 -9.22 24.17
CA ALA A 74 -11.70 -10.06 24.29
C ALA A 74 -12.46 -9.82 25.61
N LYS A 75 -11.73 -9.78 26.74
CA LYS A 75 -12.28 -9.52 28.07
C LYS A 75 -12.92 -8.14 28.16
N ARG A 76 -12.29 -7.09 27.61
CA ARG A 76 -12.84 -5.73 27.62
C ARG A 76 -14.12 -5.61 26.80
N LEU A 77 -14.17 -6.26 25.63
CA LEU A 77 -15.30 -6.18 24.71
C LEU A 77 -16.38 -7.24 24.96
N GLY A 78 -16.18 -8.14 25.93
CA GLY A 78 -17.10 -9.22 26.25
C GLY A 78 -17.29 -10.21 25.09
N VAL A 79 -16.23 -10.48 24.32
CA VAL A 79 -16.26 -11.39 23.16
C VAL A 79 -15.25 -12.52 23.31
N SER A 80 -15.30 -13.52 22.44
CA SER A 80 -14.27 -14.56 22.39
C SER A 80 -12.96 -14.03 21.78
N ARG A 81 -11.83 -14.62 22.19
CA ARG A 81 -10.52 -14.39 21.56
C ARG A 81 -10.55 -14.61 20.05
N GLU A 82 -11.30 -15.62 19.60
CA GLU A 82 -11.44 -15.94 18.18
C GLU A 82 -12.12 -14.81 17.41
N ARG A 83 -13.15 -14.16 17.99
CA ARG A 83 -13.75 -12.97 17.39
C ARG A 83 -12.73 -11.84 17.22
N VAL A 84 -11.88 -11.63 18.23
CA VAL A 84 -10.80 -10.64 18.16
C VAL A 84 -9.77 -10.98 17.08
N ARG A 85 -9.42 -12.27 16.90
CA ARG A 85 -8.54 -12.73 15.82
C ARG A 85 -9.13 -12.43 14.44
N GLN A 86 -10.42 -12.72 14.24
CA GLN A 86 -11.12 -12.41 13.00
C GLN A 86 -11.11 -10.91 12.70
N TRP A 87 -11.30 -10.06 13.71
CA TRP A 87 -11.20 -8.61 13.56
C TRP A 87 -9.80 -8.15 13.20
N ARG A 88 -8.75 -8.71 13.80
CA ARG A 88 -7.35 -8.41 13.40
C ARG A 88 -7.12 -8.67 11.92
N ASN A 89 -7.57 -9.83 11.44
CA ASN A 89 -7.45 -10.20 10.02
C ASN A 89 -8.32 -9.34 9.09
N ALA A 90 -9.42 -8.77 9.60
CA ALA A 90 -10.33 -7.94 8.82
C ALA A 90 -9.90 -6.47 8.78
N PHE A 91 -9.38 -5.93 9.89
CA PHE A 91 -9.06 -4.51 10.04
C PHE A 91 -7.62 -4.18 9.63
N GLY A 92 -6.72 -5.15 9.69
CA GLY A 92 -5.32 -4.95 9.36
C GLY A 92 -4.66 -6.20 8.80
N GLN A 93 -3.34 -6.13 8.68
CA GLN A 93 -2.47 -7.23 8.31
C GLN A 93 -1.22 -7.20 9.19
N THR A 94 -0.73 -8.36 9.61
CA THR A 94 0.56 -8.47 10.30
C THR A 94 1.67 -8.41 9.26
N ILE A 95 2.61 -7.47 9.42
CA ILE A 95 3.82 -7.38 8.60
C ILE A 95 5.00 -7.69 9.51
N THR A 96 5.71 -8.78 9.24
CA THR A 96 6.92 -9.17 9.97
C THR A 96 8.14 -8.70 9.18
N PHE A 97 8.93 -7.81 9.76
CA PHE A 97 10.21 -7.41 9.19
C PHE A 97 11.32 -8.26 9.81
N TYR A 98 12.05 -8.99 8.97
CA TYR A 98 13.28 -9.64 9.37
C TYR A 98 14.45 -8.72 9.02
N ARG A 99 15.23 -8.34 10.01
CA ARG A 99 16.50 -7.66 9.80
C ARG A 99 17.61 -8.68 9.94
N LEU A 100 18.28 -8.96 8.84
CA LEU A 100 19.47 -9.82 8.85
C LEU A 100 20.60 -9.11 9.62
N HIS A 101 21.31 -9.90 10.43
CA HIS A 101 22.53 -9.47 11.08
C HIS A 101 23.63 -9.25 10.02
N PRO A 102 24.44 -8.18 10.13
CA PRO A 102 25.51 -7.91 9.17
C PRO A 102 26.47 -9.08 8.99
N GLU A 103 26.75 -9.84 10.06
CA GLU A 103 27.63 -11.00 10.08
C GLU A 103 27.10 -12.11 9.18
N THR A 104 25.79 -12.36 9.22
CA THR A 104 25.13 -13.34 8.34
C THR A 104 25.19 -12.92 6.88
N LYS A 105 25.10 -11.61 6.62
CA LYS A 105 25.22 -11.08 5.26
C LYS A 105 26.63 -11.30 4.70
N ARG A 106 27.67 -11.12 5.53
CA ARG A 106 29.07 -11.32 5.11
C ARG A 106 29.36 -12.74 4.63
N ILE A 107 28.77 -13.74 5.29
CA ILE A 107 28.92 -15.16 4.89
C ILE A 107 28.36 -15.40 3.48
N LEU A 108 27.29 -14.70 3.08
CA LEU A 108 26.73 -14.81 1.72
C LEU A 108 27.62 -14.16 0.66
N ASP A 109 28.49 -13.23 1.04
CA ASP A 109 29.34 -12.47 0.13
C ASP A 109 30.77 -13.06 0.02
N GLU A 110 31.07 -14.16 0.73
CA GLU A 110 32.39 -14.82 0.73
C GLU A 110 32.47 -15.84 -0.42
N PRO A 111 33.45 -15.74 -1.34
CA PRO A 111 33.59 -16.69 -2.45
C PRO A 111 34.11 -18.06 -1.95
N GLU A 112 33.58 -19.15 -2.51
CA GLU A 112 33.97 -20.55 -2.23
C GLU A 112 35.48 -20.82 -2.38
#